data_AF-A0A924V3B5-F1
#
_entry.id   AF-A0A924V3B5-F1
#
_cell.length_a   1.000
_cell.length_b   1.000
_cell.length_c   1.000
_cell.angle_alpha   90.00
_cell.angle_beta   90.00
_cell.angle_gamma   90.00
#
_symmetry.space_group_name_H-M   'P 1'
#
loop_
_entity.id
_entity.type
_entity.pdbx_description
1 polymer ?
#
loop_
_entity_poly.entity_id
_entity_poly.type
_entity_poly.pdbx_seq_one_letter_code
_entity_poly.pdbx_strand_id
1 'polypeptide(L)'
;MKFKKELIIFFVVFTATFFILILITNVVGYVQNATSKKTGSVSDVVSTFGHFTMGAKPAQSSSAPTIPDVGTGLRQSTDLEAESIPFYDEKNPTPEFVRSSTYRQAMTWGLMQSTPDFVQVGCDGKPSLKNQERCNAYHGDPPCDEIRSLLCINKSKLIAFDNDQPQETRSDWSGGEVKLLKNVQGKSLTSVEVAHSFCRNAFGVDWQMASFHDGGGWTFKAKGSLEADERFWVYIRDQNANCWN
;
A
#
# COMPACT_ATOMS: atom_id res chain seq x y z
N MET A 1 -30.29 -33.12 40.61
CA MET A 1 -28.86 -32.95 40.20
C MET A 1 -28.36 -33.92 39.13
N LYS A 2 -29.09 -34.96 38.69
CA LYS A 2 -28.64 -35.90 37.62
C LYS A 2 -28.64 -35.30 36.19
N PHE A 3 -29.50 -34.33 35.89
CA PHE A 3 -29.63 -33.75 34.55
C PHE A 3 -28.42 -32.91 34.08
N LYS A 4 -27.61 -32.36 34.99
CA LYS A 4 -26.46 -31.51 34.61
C LYS A 4 -25.26 -32.30 34.06
N LYS A 5 -25.11 -33.58 34.42
CA LYS A 5 -23.95 -34.38 33.98
C LYS A 5 -24.11 -34.88 32.54
N GLU A 6 -25.32 -35.29 32.15
CA GLU A 6 -25.61 -35.73 30.79
C GLU A 6 -25.44 -34.59 29.77
N LEU A 7 -25.87 -33.37 30.11
CA LEU A 7 -25.77 -32.22 29.21
C LEU A 7 -24.32 -31.81 28.93
N ILE A 8 -23.43 -31.92 29.91
CA ILE A 8 -22.00 -31.61 29.73
C ILE A 8 -21.33 -32.65 28.84
N ILE A 9 -21.66 -33.94 29.01
CA ILE A 9 -21.12 -35.01 28.17
C ILE A 9 -21.56 -34.82 26.72
N PHE A 10 -22.83 -34.49 26.47
CA PHE A 10 -23.33 -34.17 25.13
C PHE A 10 -22.59 -32.97 24.51
N PHE A 11 -22.35 -31.90 25.28
CA PHE A 11 -21.67 -30.71 24.75
C PHE A 11 -20.19 -30.99 24.41
N VAL A 12 -19.50 -31.79 25.21
CA VAL A 12 -18.10 -32.17 24.97
C VAL A 12 -17.96 -33.10 23.77
N VAL A 13 -18.85 -34.09 23.63
CA VAL A 13 -18.84 -35.00 22.47
C VAL A 13 -19.22 -34.27 21.18
N PHE A 14 -20.20 -33.37 21.24
CA PHE A 14 -20.63 -32.59 20.08
C PHE A 14 -19.54 -31.62 19.59
N THR A 15 -18.86 -30.93 20.51
CA THR A 15 -17.75 -30.04 20.15
C THR A 15 -16.55 -30.82 19.59
N ALA A 16 -16.17 -31.94 20.21
CA ALA A 16 -15.05 -32.76 19.73
C ALA A 16 -15.30 -33.32 18.31
N THR A 17 -16.51 -33.81 18.02
CA THR A 17 -16.87 -34.33 16.69
C THR A 17 -16.92 -33.22 15.63
N PHE A 18 -17.38 -32.03 15.99
CA PHE A 18 -17.38 -30.87 15.10
C PHE A 18 -15.95 -30.42 14.73
N PHE A 19 -15.02 -30.38 15.69
CA PHE A 19 -13.61 -30.06 15.42
C PHE A 19 -12.93 -31.12 14.53
N ILE A 20 -13.22 -32.41 14.74
CA ILE A 20 -12.69 -33.49 13.88
C ILE A 20 -13.19 -33.34 12.44
N LEU A 21 -14.46 -32.98 12.24
CA LEU A 21 -15.03 -32.77 10.91
C LEU A 21 -14.37 -31.60 10.17
N ILE A 22 -14.10 -30.49 10.87
CA ILE A 22 -13.38 -29.32 10.32
C ILE A 22 -11.94 -29.68 9.93
N LEU A 23 -11.26 -30.50 10.72
CA LEU A 23 -9.90 -30.94 10.38
C LEU A 23 -9.87 -31.83 9.14
N ILE A 24 -10.84 -32.74 9.00
CA ILE A 24 -10.94 -33.63 7.83
C ILE A 24 -11.22 -32.83 6.54
N THR A 25 -12.10 -31.84 6.57
CA THR A 25 -12.41 -31.03 5.38
C THR A 25 -11.22 -30.18 4.93
N ASN A 26 -10.43 -29.63 5.87
CA ASN A 26 -9.21 -28.89 5.53
C ASN A 26 -8.12 -29.79 4.92
N VAL A 27 -7.98 -31.04 5.38
CA VAL A 27 -6.99 -31.98 4.83
C VAL A 27 -7.34 -32.40 3.40
N VAL A 28 -8.62 -32.66 3.09
CA VAL A 28 -9.05 -33.03 1.73
C VAL A 28 -8.79 -31.89 0.73
N GLY A 29 -9.03 -30.62 1.12
CA GLY A 29 -8.71 -29.46 0.29
C GLY A 29 -7.22 -29.30 0.01
N TYR A 30 -6.36 -29.65 0.97
CA TYR A 30 -4.90 -29.59 0.80
C TYR A 30 -4.39 -30.64 -0.20
N VAL A 31 -4.94 -31.86 -0.19
CA VAL A 31 -4.52 -32.96 -1.08
C VAL A 31 -4.94 -32.71 -2.54
N GLN A 32 -6.09 -32.08 -2.78
CA GLN A 32 -6.52 -31.74 -4.14
C GLN A 32 -5.66 -30.66 -4.80
N ASN A 33 -5.07 -29.74 -4.02
CA ASN A 33 -4.21 -28.69 -4.56
C ASN A 33 -2.79 -29.19 -4.92
N ALA A 34 -2.34 -30.27 -4.28
CA ALA A 34 -1.01 -30.86 -4.54
C ALA A 34 -0.93 -31.69 -5.83
N THR A 35 -2.07 -32.19 -6.34
CA THR A 35 -2.12 -33.07 -7.53
C THR A 35 -2.22 -32.31 -8.86
N SER A 36 -2.57 -31.02 -8.85
CA SER A 36 -2.71 -30.21 -10.08
C SER A 36 -1.36 -29.74 -10.69
N LYS A 37 -0.25 -29.81 -9.95
CA LYS A 37 1.05 -29.26 -10.39
C LYS A 37 1.98 -30.20 -11.17
N LYS A 38 1.58 -31.44 -11.53
CA LYS A 38 2.54 -32.45 -12.05
C LYS A 38 2.26 -33.08 -13.41
N THR A 39 1.41 -32.51 -14.27
CA THR A 39 1.26 -32.99 -15.65
C THR A 39 1.34 -31.84 -16.67
N GLY A 40 2.55 -31.31 -16.85
CA GLY A 40 2.92 -30.56 -18.04
C GLY A 40 3.14 -31.53 -19.20
N SER A 41 2.14 -31.63 -20.08
CA SER A 41 2.15 -32.43 -21.30
C SER A 41 3.22 -31.91 -22.27
N VAL A 42 4.16 -32.77 -22.63
CA VAL A 42 5.16 -32.55 -23.67
C VAL A 42 4.57 -33.04 -25.00
N SER A 43 3.82 -32.17 -25.67
CA SER A 43 3.42 -32.35 -27.07
C SER A 43 3.23 -30.97 -27.67
N ASP A 44 4.22 -30.51 -28.44
CA ASP A 44 4.07 -29.68 -29.65
C ASP A 44 5.46 -29.16 -30.06
N VAL A 45 6.21 -30.09 -30.65
CA VAL A 45 7.33 -29.78 -31.54
C VAL A 45 6.80 -30.11 -32.93
N VAL A 46 6.56 -29.09 -33.76
CA VAL A 46 6.72 -29.11 -35.24
C VAL A 46 6.36 -27.74 -35.82
N SER A 47 7.30 -27.22 -36.63
CA SER A 47 7.12 -26.29 -37.75
C SER A 47 6.69 -24.85 -37.46
N THR A 48 7.63 -23.91 -37.55
CA THR A 48 7.72 -22.95 -38.69
C THR A 48 9.06 -22.23 -38.64
N PHE A 49 10.02 -22.65 -39.48
CA PHE A 49 11.24 -21.89 -39.76
C PHE A 49 10.90 -20.84 -40.83
N GLY A 50 10.57 -19.63 -40.38
CA GLY A 50 10.53 -18.43 -41.22
C GLY A 50 11.89 -17.73 -41.19
N HIS A 51 12.58 -17.74 -42.32
CA HIS A 51 13.86 -17.11 -42.56
C HIS A 51 13.73 -15.58 -42.45
N PHE A 52 14.25 -14.98 -41.36
CA PHE A 52 14.32 -13.52 -41.20
C PHE A 52 15.79 -13.08 -41.24
N THR A 53 16.20 -12.47 -42.35
CA THR A 53 17.52 -11.85 -42.52
C THR A 53 17.60 -10.60 -41.64
N MET A 54 18.41 -10.65 -40.58
CA MET A 54 18.78 -9.47 -39.81
C MET A 54 19.86 -8.67 -40.55
N GLY A 55 19.49 -7.49 -41.05
CA GLY A 55 20.45 -6.47 -41.46
C GLY A 55 21.12 -5.89 -40.22
N ALA A 56 22.40 -6.20 -40.02
CA ALA A 56 23.24 -5.59 -39.00
C ALA A 56 23.41 -4.09 -39.29
N LYS A 57 22.85 -3.24 -38.42
CA LYS A 57 23.13 -1.80 -38.37
C LYS A 57 24.33 -1.61 -37.42
N PRO A 58 25.40 -0.91 -37.82
CA PRO A 58 26.59 -0.75 -36.98
C PRO A 58 26.28 0.10 -35.74
N ALA A 59 26.85 -0.32 -34.62
CA ALA A 59 26.80 0.34 -33.33
C ALA A 59 27.39 1.76 -33.43
N GLN A 60 26.57 2.76 -33.16
CA GLN A 60 27.05 4.11 -32.87
C GLN A 60 27.58 4.13 -31.43
N SER A 61 28.90 4.28 -31.33
CA SER A 61 29.63 4.67 -30.14
C SER A 61 29.08 6.00 -29.62
N SER A 62 28.32 5.96 -28.52
CA SER A 62 28.00 7.16 -27.75
C SER A 62 29.07 7.35 -26.68
N SER A 63 29.85 8.40 -26.87
CA SER A 63 30.81 8.97 -25.93
C SER A 63 30.24 9.10 -24.52
N ALA A 64 31.05 8.70 -23.53
CA ALA A 64 30.81 8.93 -22.11
C ALA A 64 30.65 10.43 -21.81
N PRO A 65 29.74 10.82 -20.88
CA PRO A 65 29.64 12.19 -20.43
C PRO A 65 30.84 12.56 -19.56
N THR A 66 31.54 13.61 -19.97
CA THR A 66 32.59 14.28 -19.20
C THR A 66 32.02 14.81 -17.89
N ILE A 67 32.56 14.34 -16.76
CA ILE A 67 32.29 14.86 -15.42
C ILE A 67 32.95 16.24 -15.32
N PRO A 68 32.20 17.33 -15.02
CA PRO A 68 32.83 18.60 -14.70
C PRO A 68 33.54 18.51 -13.34
N ASP A 69 34.81 18.84 -13.37
CA ASP A 69 35.74 18.99 -12.25
C ASP A 69 35.17 19.96 -11.20
N VAL A 70 34.77 19.42 -10.04
CA VAL A 70 34.30 20.22 -8.90
C VAL A 70 35.52 20.67 -8.11
N GLY A 71 35.92 21.92 -8.35
CA GLY A 71 37.01 22.58 -7.66
C GLY A 71 36.90 22.48 -6.14
N THR A 72 37.98 22.01 -5.54
CA THR A 72 38.23 21.97 -4.10
C THR A 72 38.47 23.37 -3.55
N GLY A 73 37.40 24.10 -3.31
CA GLY A 73 37.42 25.35 -2.55
C GLY A 73 37.42 25.07 -1.04
N LEU A 74 38.58 24.73 -0.47
CA LEU A 74 38.80 24.77 0.97
C LEU A 74 38.74 26.23 1.46
N ARG A 75 37.57 26.67 1.94
CA ARG A 75 37.47 27.85 2.81
C ARG A 75 37.80 27.42 4.24
N GLN A 76 38.96 27.86 4.72
CA GLN A 76 39.26 27.94 6.14
C GLN A 76 38.31 28.97 6.77
N SER A 77 37.38 28.52 7.61
CA SER A 77 36.72 29.37 8.59
C SER A 77 37.48 29.24 9.91
N THR A 78 38.47 30.10 10.10
CA THR A 78 38.81 30.59 11.43
C THR A 78 37.67 31.52 11.82
N ASP A 79 36.93 31.18 12.87
CA ASP A 79 36.26 32.10 13.82
C ASP A 79 35.35 31.24 14.71
N LEU A 80 35.97 30.59 15.71
CA LEU A 80 35.28 30.05 16.87
C LEU A 80 35.17 31.18 17.90
N GLU A 81 34.24 32.10 17.67
CA GLU A 81 33.76 32.94 18.75
C GLU A 81 32.79 32.10 19.59
N ALA A 82 33.18 31.92 20.85
CA ALA A 82 32.34 31.27 21.85
C ALA A 82 31.10 32.14 22.08
N GLU A 83 30.00 31.81 21.41
CA GLU A 83 28.70 32.39 21.71
C GLU A 83 28.32 32.04 23.15
N SER A 84 28.18 33.10 23.95
CA SER A 84 27.67 33.08 25.30
C SER A 84 26.32 32.37 25.35
N ILE A 85 26.23 31.32 26.15
CA ILE A 85 24.98 30.61 26.44
C ILE A 85 24.01 31.63 27.08
N PRO A 86 22.82 31.88 26.48
CA PRO A 86 21.88 32.84 27.04
C PRO A 86 21.35 32.34 28.39
N PHE A 87 21.35 33.24 29.36
CA PHE A 87 20.79 33.06 30.68
C PHE A 87 19.28 32.84 30.56
N TYR A 88 18.80 31.65 30.95
CA TYR A 88 17.37 31.34 30.94
C TYR A 88 16.64 32.17 32.01
N ASP A 89 15.79 33.10 31.58
CA ASP A 89 14.84 33.80 32.46
C ASP A 89 13.59 32.93 32.64
N GLU A 90 13.45 32.33 33.82
CA GLU A 90 12.35 31.44 34.19
C GLU A 90 10.98 32.13 34.22
N LYS A 91 10.93 33.48 34.14
CA LYS A 91 9.67 34.25 34.22
C LYS A 91 9.13 34.74 32.88
N ASN A 92 9.85 34.47 31.79
CA ASN A 92 9.40 34.79 30.44
C ASN A 92 9.51 33.52 29.61
N PRO A 93 8.40 32.77 29.35
CA PRO A 93 8.49 31.59 28.52
C PRO A 93 9.12 32.01 27.20
N THR A 94 10.30 31.45 26.91
CA THR A 94 11.03 31.65 25.67
C THR A 94 10.04 31.63 24.52
N PRO A 95 10.10 32.56 23.55
CA PRO A 95 9.25 32.49 22.38
C PRO A 95 9.37 31.07 21.87
N GLU A 96 8.24 30.35 21.92
CA GLU A 96 8.14 29.00 21.40
C GLU A 96 8.92 29.02 20.10
N PHE A 97 9.93 28.16 19.97
CA PHE A 97 10.60 27.98 18.70
C PHE A 97 9.50 27.47 17.78
N VAL A 98 8.76 28.40 17.16
CA VAL A 98 7.72 28.15 16.19
C VAL A 98 8.52 27.58 15.05
N ARG A 99 8.72 26.26 15.08
CA ARG A 99 9.07 25.49 13.90
C ARG A 99 7.88 25.67 12.99
N SER A 100 7.88 26.79 12.27
CA SER A 100 7.31 26.89 10.93
C SER A 100 8.18 26.04 10.00
N SER A 101 8.39 24.78 10.36
CA SER A 101 8.53 23.74 9.38
C SER A 101 7.10 23.42 9.00
N THR A 102 6.68 23.93 7.85
CA THR A 102 5.55 23.40 7.10
C THR A 102 5.84 21.92 6.83
N TYR A 103 5.59 21.06 7.82
CA TYR A 103 5.65 19.63 7.63
C TYR A 103 4.68 19.34 6.51
N ARG A 104 5.20 18.88 5.37
CA ARG A 104 4.35 18.42 4.28
C ARG A 104 3.45 17.34 4.85
N GLN A 105 2.16 17.51 4.69
CA GLN A 105 1.17 16.51 5.05
C GLN A 105 0.72 15.83 3.76
N ALA A 106 0.39 14.56 3.86
CA ALA A 106 -0.17 13.82 2.74
C ALA A 106 -1.43 13.10 3.16
N MET A 107 -2.29 12.82 2.21
CA MET A 107 -3.55 12.16 2.45
C MET A 107 -3.33 10.68 2.77
N THR A 108 -4.05 10.22 3.78
CA THR A 108 -4.14 8.81 4.14
C THR A 108 -5.59 8.36 4.20
N TRP A 109 -5.80 7.08 3.90
CA TRP A 109 -7.07 6.40 4.05
C TRP A 109 -6.97 5.31 5.11
N GLY A 110 -8.10 4.87 5.63
CA GLY A 110 -8.19 3.73 6.54
C GLY A 110 -9.05 2.62 5.95
N LEU A 111 -9.05 1.48 6.66
CA LEU A 111 -9.95 0.37 6.36
C LEU A 111 -11.35 0.69 6.90
N MET A 112 -12.38 0.55 6.06
CA MET A 112 -13.78 0.70 6.45
C MET A 112 -14.46 -0.65 6.65
N GLN A 113 -14.23 -1.57 5.70
CA GLN A 113 -14.79 -2.91 5.73
C GLN A 113 -13.82 -3.89 5.07
N SER A 114 -13.73 -5.09 5.62
CA SER A 114 -13.00 -6.21 5.01
C SER A 114 -13.91 -7.44 5.04
N THR A 115 -14.12 -8.05 3.88
CA THR A 115 -14.88 -9.28 3.69
C THR A 115 -13.99 -10.28 2.94
N PRO A 116 -14.39 -11.56 2.83
CA PRO A 116 -13.67 -12.52 1.98
C PRO A 116 -13.59 -12.12 0.50
N ASP A 117 -14.57 -11.34 0.02
CA ASP A 117 -14.72 -11.04 -1.41
C ASP A 117 -14.14 -9.67 -1.80
N PHE A 118 -14.29 -8.67 -0.91
CA PHE A 118 -13.83 -7.31 -1.14
C PHE A 118 -13.43 -6.60 0.13
N VAL A 119 -12.66 -5.53 -0.04
CA VAL A 119 -12.38 -4.51 0.97
C VAL A 119 -12.97 -3.18 0.55
N GLN A 120 -13.42 -2.41 1.53
CA GLN A 120 -13.75 -1.01 1.38
C GLN A 120 -12.75 -0.17 2.18
N VAL A 121 -12.16 0.80 1.50
CA VAL A 121 -11.19 1.73 2.06
C VAL A 121 -11.66 3.15 1.80
N GLY A 122 -11.25 4.09 2.65
CA GLY A 122 -11.71 5.46 2.47
C GLY A 122 -11.27 6.44 3.54
N CYS A 123 -11.73 7.67 3.34
CA CYS A 123 -11.44 8.82 4.19
C CYS A 123 -11.88 8.58 5.65
N ASP A 124 -13.05 7.98 5.83
CA ASP A 124 -13.67 7.67 7.13
C ASP A 124 -13.23 6.32 7.71
N GLY A 125 -12.31 5.63 7.02
CA GLY A 125 -11.73 4.37 7.49
C GLY A 125 -10.97 4.54 8.79
N LYS A 126 -10.79 3.44 9.52
CA LYS A 126 -10.17 3.41 10.84
C LYS A 126 -8.71 2.94 10.80
N PRO A 127 -7.90 3.32 11.81
CA PRO A 127 -8.22 4.28 12.88
C PRO A 127 -8.32 5.74 12.37
N SER A 128 -9.08 6.57 13.09
CA SER A 128 -9.07 8.03 12.88
C SER A 128 -7.81 8.63 13.52
N LEU A 129 -7.27 9.70 12.93
CA LEU A 129 -6.13 10.41 13.52
C LEU A 129 -6.62 11.26 14.70
N LYS A 130 -5.70 11.62 15.61
CA LYS A 130 -6.04 12.46 16.77
C LYS A 130 -6.58 13.80 16.29
N ASN A 131 -7.73 14.21 16.85
CA ASN A 131 -8.46 15.44 16.49
C ASN A 131 -8.92 15.50 15.02
N GLN A 132 -9.00 14.35 14.35
CA GLN A 132 -9.38 14.30 12.94
C GLN A 132 -10.21 13.04 12.66
N GLU A 133 -11.52 13.23 12.51
CA GLU A 133 -12.48 12.13 12.34
C GLU A 133 -12.34 11.44 10.98
N ARG A 134 -11.91 12.19 9.95
CA ARG A 134 -11.79 11.79 8.55
C ARG A 134 -10.49 12.29 7.92
N CYS A 135 -10.03 11.68 6.83
CA CYS A 135 -8.91 12.19 6.04
C CYS A 135 -9.08 13.65 5.58
N ASN A 136 -7.98 14.30 5.21
CA ASN A 136 -8.00 15.63 4.61
C ASN A 136 -7.44 15.56 3.18
N ALA A 137 -8.34 15.52 2.20
CA ALA A 137 -7.98 15.44 0.79
C ALA A 137 -7.44 16.77 0.22
N TYR A 138 -7.61 17.89 0.93
CA TYR A 138 -7.22 19.21 0.45
C TYR A 138 -5.79 19.60 0.84
N HIS A 139 -5.36 19.22 2.05
CA HIS A 139 -4.06 19.59 2.59
C HIS A 139 -3.24 18.39 3.12
N GLY A 140 -3.78 17.18 3.08
CA GLY A 140 -3.18 16.01 3.71
C GLY A 140 -3.46 15.96 5.22
N ASP A 141 -3.13 14.83 5.84
CA ASP A 141 -3.41 14.58 7.26
C ASP A 141 -2.15 14.33 8.13
N PRO A 142 -1.47 13.17 8.14
CA PRO A 142 -0.24 13.04 8.91
C PRO A 142 0.95 13.69 8.17
N PRO A 143 1.99 14.09 8.93
CA PRO A 143 3.24 14.56 8.36
C PRO A 143 3.94 13.46 7.56
N CYS A 144 4.58 13.85 6.47
CA CYS A 144 5.31 12.95 5.56
C CYS A 144 6.55 12.29 6.18
N ASP A 145 6.99 12.71 7.36
CA ASP A 145 8.08 12.05 8.08
C ASP A 145 7.67 10.71 8.69
N GLU A 146 6.36 10.46 8.81
CA GLU A 146 5.82 9.21 9.31
C GLU A 146 6.05 8.03 8.36
N ILE A 147 6.15 6.85 8.97
CA ILE A 147 6.21 5.56 8.28
C ILE A 147 4.83 4.94 8.38
N ARG A 148 4.23 4.59 7.24
CA ARG A 148 2.92 3.95 7.15
C ARG A 148 2.91 2.93 6.02
N SER A 149 1.90 2.09 5.99
CA SER A 149 1.62 1.26 4.82
C SER A 149 1.23 2.12 3.60
N LEU A 150 1.57 1.67 2.39
CA LEU A 150 1.18 2.24 1.11
C LEU A 150 0.10 1.37 0.49
N LEU A 151 -1.04 1.95 0.13
CA LEU A 151 -2.08 1.22 -0.58
C LEU A 151 -1.70 1.07 -2.04
N CYS A 152 -1.51 -0.16 -2.48
CA CYS A 152 -1.22 -0.50 -3.86
C CYS A 152 -2.45 -1.15 -4.51
N ILE A 153 -2.72 -0.78 -5.75
CA ILE A 153 -3.82 -1.32 -6.57
C ILE A 153 -3.28 -1.88 -7.89
N ASN A 154 -3.88 -2.98 -8.36
CA ASN A 154 -3.70 -3.52 -9.69
C ASN A 154 -5.02 -3.47 -10.46
N LYS A 155 -5.02 -2.73 -11.57
CA LYS A 155 -6.19 -2.56 -12.46
C LYS A 155 -6.03 -3.25 -13.82
N SER A 156 -4.92 -3.98 -14.05
CA SER A 156 -4.63 -4.62 -15.35
C SER A 156 -5.64 -5.69 -15.72
N LYS A 157 -6.13 -6.41 -14.71
CA LYS A 157 -7.28 -7.29 -14.83
C LYS A 157 -8.44 -6.49 -14.30
N LEU A 158 -9.10 -5.69 -15.13
CA LEU A 158 -10.34 -5.05 -14.74
C LEU A 158 -11.29 -6.15 -14.27
N ILE A 159 -11.39 -6.31 -12.95
CA ILE A 159 -12.22 -7.35 -12.37
C ILE A 159 -13.61 -6.75 -12.40
N ALA A 160 -14.44 -7.23 -13.33
CA ALA A 160 -15.85 -6.91 -13.32
C ALA A 160 -16.37 -7.27 -11.92
N PHE A 161 -16.95 -6.28 -11.23
CA PHE A 161 -17.69 -6.58 -10.02
C PHE A 161 -18.82 -7.50 -10.41
N ASP A 162 -19.12 -8.50 -9.57
CA ASP A 162 -20.18 -9.46 -9.85
C ASP A 162 -21.48 -8.71 -10.21
N ASN A 163 -21.94 -8.93 -11.45
CA ASN A 163 -23.06 -8.19 -12.02
C ASN A 163 -24.39 -8.54 -11.33
N ASP A 164 -24.43 -9.66 -10.61
CA ASP A 164 -25.58 -10.11 -9.83
C ASP A 164 -25.75 -9.33 -8.52
N GLN A 165 -24.79 -8.45 -8.18
CA GLN A 165 -24.87 -7.61 -7.00
C GLN A 165 -25.67 -6.30 -7.25
N PRO A 166 -26.41 -5.80 -6.23
CA PRO A 166 -27.19 -4.56 -6.33
C PRO A 166 -26.36 -3.35 -6.79
N GLN A 167 -26.94 -2.41 -7.53
CA GLN A 167 -26.20 -1.26 -8.08
C GLN A 167 -25.47 -0.43 -7.00
N GLU A 168 -26.06 -0.30 -5.82
CA GLU A 168 -25.47 0.33 -4.62
C GLU A 168 -24.23 -0.40 -4.06
N THR A 169 -24.05 -1.67 -4.40
CA THR A 169 -22.80 -2.39 -4.10
C THR A 169 -21.72 -2.12 -5.16
N ARG A 170 -22.12 -1.79 -6.40
CA ARG A 170 -21.25 -1.40 -7.51
C ARG A 170 -20.79 0.05 -7.45
N SER A 171 -21.51 0.92 -6.73
CA SER A 171 -21.02 2.27 -6.45
C SER A 171 -19.68 2.15 -5.72
N ASP A 172 -18.74 2.99 -6.16
CA ASP A 172 -17.38 3.08 -5.66
C ASP A 172 -16.47 1.88 -5.98
N TRP A 173 -16.85 1.00 -6.92
CA TRP A 173 -15.96 -0.07 -7.36
C TRP A 173 -14.74 0.48 -8.11
N SER A 174 -13.55 0.11 -7.64
CA SER A 174 -12.30 0.58 -8.23
C SER A 174 -11.91 -0.12 -9.53
N GLY A 175 -12.47 -1.30 -9.80
CA GLY A 175 -12.04 -2.15 -10.93
C GLY A 175 -10.79 -2.99 -10.65
N GLY A 176 -10.20 -2.93 -9.44
CA GLY A 176 -8.89 -3.53 -9.16
C GLY A 176 -8.83 -4.45 -7.94
N GLU A 177 -7.65 -5.05 -7.77
CA GLU A 177 -7.21 -5.76 -6.56
C GLU A 177 -6.28 -4.86 -5.75
N VAL A 178 -6.37 -4.89 -4.41
CA VAL A 178 -5.50 -4.09 -3.53
C VAL A 178 -4.64 -4.91 -2.59
N LYS A 179 -3.46 -4.36 -2.25
CA LYS A 179 -2.51 -4.86 -1.24
C LYS A 179 -1.87 -3.71 -0.49
N LEU A 180 -1.42 -3.96 0.74
CA LEU A 180 -0.64 -3.02 1.53
C LEU A 180 0.84 -3.34 1.43
N LEU A 181 1.64 -2.37 0.99
CA LEU A 181 3.08 -2.40 1.13
C LEU A 181 3.47 -1.71 2.45
N LYS A 182 3.98 -2.48 3.40
CA LYS A 182 4.29 -1.99 4.76
C LYS A 182 5.54 -1.10 4.78
N ASN A 183 5.66 -0.28 5.83
CA ASN A 183 6.87 0.46 6.20
C ASN A 183 7.38 1.46 5.13
N VAL A 184 6.47 2.22 4.51
CA VAL A 184 6.81 3.26 3.54
C VAL A 184 6.86 4.62 4.23
N GLN A 185 8.04 5.25 4.21
CA GLN A 185 8.19 6.61 4.74
C GLN A 185 7.61 7.63 3.75
N GLY A 186 6.70 8.49 4.20
CA GLY A 186 6.01 9.45 3.31
C GLY A 186 6.98 10.30 2.47
N LYS A 187 8.07 10.79 3.06
CA LYS A 187 9.09 11.62 2.40
C LYS A 187 9.84 10.92 1.26
N SER A 188 9.77 9.59 1.18
CA SER A 188 10.33 8.82 0.07
C SER A 188 9.43 8.84 -1.17
N LEU A 189 8.16 9.23 -1.02
CA LEU A 189 7.21 9.43 -2.10
C LEU A 189 7.44 10.82 -2.71
N THR A 190 8.45 10.94 -3.58
CA THR A 190 8.88 12.22 -4.17
C THR A 190 8.20 12.55 -5.50
N SER A 191 7.42 11.63 -6.05
CA SER A 191 6.50 11.84 -7.17
C SER A 191 5.49 10.70 -7.25
N VAL A 192 4.46 10.85 -8.09
CA VAL A 192 3.52 9.76 -8.37
C VAL A 192 4.21 8.56 -9.03
N GLU A 193 5.18 8.77 -9.93
CA GLU A 193 5.95 7.71 -10.56
C GLU A 193 6.81 6.94 -9.54
N VAL A 194 7.41 7.66 -8.59
CA VAL A 194 8.16 7.05 -7.49
C VAL A 194 7.22 6.23 -6.63
N ALA A 195 6.07 6.77 -6.22
CA ALA A 195 5.09 6.03 -5.43
C ALA A 195 4.57 4.77 -6.17
N HIS A 196 4.31 4.87 -7.47
CA HIS A 196 3.96 3.69 -8.28
C HIS A 196 5.10 2.67 -8.33
N SER A 197 6.36 3.10 -8.36
CA SER A 197 7.52 2.21 -8.39
C SER A 197 7.63 1.35 -7.13
N PHE A 198 7.27 1.88 -5.95
CA PHE A 198 7.20 1.09 -4.72
C PHE A 198 6.25 -0.10 -4.90
N CYS A 199 5.04 0.15 -5.40
CA CYS A 199 4.05 -0.90 -5.65
C CYS A 199 4.51 -1.87 -6.75
N ARG A 200 5.09 -1.38 -7.86
CA ARG A 200 5.60 -2.23 -8.93
C ARG A 200 6.71 -3.16 -8.46
N ASN A 201 7.65 -2.63 -7.69
CA ASN A 201 8.78 -3.40 -7.19
C ASN A 201 8.34 -4.47 -6.20
N ALA A 202 7.29 -4.21 -5.42
CA ALA A 202 6.77 -5.16 -4.44
C ALA A 202 5.87 -6.24 -5.05
N PHE A 203 5.03 -5.89 -6.02
CA PHE A 203 3.91 -6.75 -6.45
C PHE A 203 3.85 -7.04 -7.97
N GLY A 204 4.68 -6.38 -8.77
CA GLY A 204 4.77 -6.57 -10.22
C GLY A 204 4.36 -5.34 -11.04
N VAL A 205 4.70 -5.33 -12.34
CA VAL A 205 4.62 -4.15 -13.22
C VAL A 205 3.24 -3.49 -13.32
N ASP A 206 2.18 -4.25 -13.09
CA ASP A 206 0.78 -3.80 -13.17
C ASP A 206 0.25 -3.12 -11.90
N TRP A 207 1.08 -3.04 -10.86
CA TRP A 207 0.71 -2.43 -9.58
C TRP A 207 1.13 -0.97 -9.51
N GLN A 208 0.27 -0.14 -8.93
CA GLN A 208 0.54 1.28 -8.69
C GLN A 208 0.00 1.69 -7.33
N MET A 209 0.37 2.87 -6.85
CA MET A 209 -0.27 3.45 -5.66
C MET A 209 -1.74 3.68 -5.97
N ALA A 210 -2.63 3.45 -4.99
CA ALA A 210 -4.04 3.72 -5.14
C ALA A 210 -4.34 5.22 -5.06
N SER A 211 -5.26 5.68 -5.91
CA SER A 211 -5.73 7.06 -5.98
C SER A 211 -7.04 7.26 -5.21
N PHE A 212 -7.22 8.45 -4.65
CA PHE A 212 -8.51 8.94 -4.16
C PHE A 212 -9.64 8.71 -5.18
N HIS A 213 -9.32 8.84 -6.47
CA HIS A 213 -10.27 8.79 -7.57
C HIS A 213 -10.52 7.37 -8.11
N ASP A 214 -9.91 6.33 -7.54
CA ASP A 214 -10.00 5.00 -8.12
C ASP A 214 -11.42 4.43 -8.14
N GLY A 215 -12.28 4.84 -7.20
CA GLY A 215 -13.71 4.54 -7.17
C GLY A 215 -14.61 5.79 -7.17
N GLY A 216 -14.18 6.91 -7.74
CA GLY A 216 -15.01 8.13 -7.84
C GLY A 216 -14.88 9.12 -6.68
N GLY A 217 -14.14 8.80 -5.63
CA GLY A 217 -13.78 9.73 -4.55
C GLY A 217 -14.27 9.30 -3.18
N TRP A 218 -13.59 9.76 -2.12
CA TRP A 218 -13.87 9.55 -0.69
C TRP A 218 -13.75 8.11 -0.17
N THR A 219 -14.13 7.11 -0.96
CA THR A 219 -13.99 5.69 -0.67
C THR A 219 -13.92 4.92 -1.98
N PHE A 220 -13.38 3.70 -1.93
CA PHE A 220 -13.64 2.72 -2.97
C PHE A 220 -13.68 1.30 -2.41
N LYS A 221 -14.30 0.41 -3.19
CA LYS A 221 -14.26 -1.04 -3.02
C LYS A 221 -13.25 -1.65 -3.99
N ALA A 222 -12.55 -2.69 -3.55
CA ALA A 222 -11.60 -3.42 -4.37
C ALA A 222 -11.56 -4.89 -3.97
N LYS A 223 -11.10 -5.75 -4.88
CA LYS A 223 -10.86 -7.15 -4.56
C LYS A 223 -9.68 -7.25 -3.59
N GLY A 224 -9.81 -8.12 -2.60
CA GLY A 224 -8.73 -8.41 -1.66
C GLY A 224 -9.24 -8.50 -0.24
N SER A 225 -8.32 -8.82 0.65
CA SER A 225 -8.52 -8.81 2.10
C SER A 225 -7.35 -8.04 2.70
N LEU A 226 -7.68 -7.01 3.49
CA LEU A 226 -6.70 -6.16 4.13
C LEU A 226 -6.90 -6.28 5.65
N GLU A 227 -5.80 -6.50 6.35
CA GLU A 227 -5.71 -6.32 7.80
C GLU A 227 -4.91 -5.03 8.01
N ALA A 228 -5.58 -3.99 8.50
CA ALA A 228 -4.97 -2.68 8.73
C ALA A 228 -5.37 -2.18 10.12
N ASP A 229 -4.36 -1.98 10.97
CA ASP A 229 -4.44 -1.35 12.28
C ASP A 229 -4.00 0.14 12.23
N GLU A 230 -3.59 0.61 11.06
CA GLU A 230 -3.18 1.99 10.79
C GLU A 230 -3.81 2.52 9.49
N ARG A 231 -3.72 3.84 9.32
CA ARG A 231 -3.99 4.49 8.04
C ARG A 231 -2.82 4.31 7.09
N PHE A 232 -3.12 4.25 5.79
CA PHE A 232 -2.16 4.04 4.73
C PHE A 232 -2.14 5.19 3.73
N TRP A 233 -0.99 5.40 3.10
CA TRP A 233 -0.80 6.39 2.05
C TRP A 233 -1.64 6.05 0.82
N VAL A 234 -2.33 7.08 0.32
CA VAL A 234 -3.04 7.14 -0.95
C VAL A 234 -2.69 8.46 -1.61
N TYR A 235 -2.84 8.58 -2.93
CA TYR A 235 -2.57 9.85 -3.60
C TYR A 235 -3.82 10.50 -4.20
N ILE A 236 -3.76 11.81 -4.39
CA ILE A 236 -4.79 12.59 -5.06
C ILE A 236 -4.16 13.46 -6.14
N ARG A 237 -4.71 13.38 -7.35
CA ARG A 237 -4.09 13.99 -8.55
C ARG A 237 -4.45 15.47 -8.75
N ASP A 238 -5.46 15.95 -8.06
CA ASP A 238 -6.09 17.27 -8.26
C ASP A 238 -6.08 18.12 -6.98
N GLN A 239 -5.31 17.73 -5.96
CA GLN A 239 -5.13 18.47 -4.71
C GLN A 239 -3.67 18.44 -4.25
N ASN A 240 -3.29 19.43 -3.43
CA ASN A 240 -1.98 19.52 -2.78
C ASN A 240 -2.00 18.75 -1.44
N ALA A 241 -2.18 17.44 -1.54
CA ALA A 241 -2.25 16.55 -0.39
C ALA A 241 -1.39 15.29 -0.60
N ASN A 242 -0.24 15.42 -1.26
CA ASN A 242 0.73 14.36 -1.42
C ASN A 242 2.10 14.80 -0.89
N CYS A 243 2.96 13.85 -0.50
CA CYS A 243 4.26 14.18 0.09
C CYS A 243 5.26 14.87 -0.84
N TRP A 244 4.97 14.85 -2.15
CA TRP A 244 5.79 15.47 -3.18
C TRP A 244 5.33 16.87 -3.60
N ASN A 245 4.28 17.39 -2.99
CA ASN A 245 3.80 18.74 -3.27
C ASN A 245 4.45 19.81 -2.39
#